data_AF-A0A369T0V0-F1
#
_entry.id   AF-A0A369T0V0-F1
#
_cell.length_a   1.000
_cell.length_b   1.000
_cell.length_c   1.000
_cell.angle_alpha   90.00
_cell.angle_beta   90.00
_cell.angle_gamma   90.00
#
_symmetry.space_group_name_H-M   'P 1'
#
loop_
_entity.id
_entity.type
_entity.pdbx_description
1 polymer ?
#
loop_
_entity_poly.entity_id
_entity_poly.type
_entity_poly.pdbx_seq_one_letter_code
_entity_poly.pdbx_strand_id
1 'polypeptide(L)'
;MKNLVILLSTLETILAAYLTIVRGWFVLVLLAHALFIIYAYSSVLAFKGLGELACFYFETVVVIGSYFVTSGRLSTEAFLPACIPGVFIAMVLWINEFPDVDADRASGKLTLVVRVGRRVASRIYVSCIALAYVLLTLVGIKDPPVLVSLVTIPLSIKSSTIVIKRYEDVEALIPAMRSTILAAILTTVIMSLAFFTSGLLGV
;
A
#
# COMPACT_ATOMS: atom_id res chain seq x y z
N MET A 1 -15.12 -20.15 12.30
CA MET A 1 -14.90 -18.72 11.99
C MET A 1 -15.02 -17.82 13.21
N LYS A 2 -16.12 -17.82 13.98
CA LYS A 2 -16.30 -16.94 15.16
C LYS A 2 -15.16 -17.04 16.20
N ASN A 3 -14.77 -18.26 16.58
CA ASN A 3 -13.69 -18.47 17.56
C ASN A 3 -12.33 -17.97 17.06
N LEU A 4 -12.08 -18.03 15.75
CA LEU A 4 -10.84 -17.53 15.14
C LEU A 4 -10.80 -15.99 15.19
N VAL A 5 -11.91 -15.33 14.89
CA VAL A 5 -12.00 -13.86 14.97
C VAL A 5 -11.76 -13.39 16.40
N ILE A 6 -12.42 -14.03 17.38
CA ILE A 6 -12.24 -13.69 18.80
C ILE A 6 -10.77 -13.89 19.22
N LEU A 7 -10.16 -15.01 18.83
CA LEU A 7 -8.76 -15.28 19.15
C LEU A 7 -7.82 -14.21 18.58
N LEU A 8 -7.96 -13.87 17.30
CA LEU A 8 -7.11 -12.89 16.63
C LEU A 8 -7.28 -11.49 17.23
N SER A 9 -8.51 -11.03 17.43
CA SER A 9 -8.77 -9.71 18.04
C SER A 9 -8.26 -9.63 19.49
N THR A 10 -8.34 -10.73 20.24
CA THR A 10 -7.78 -10.79 21.60
C THR A 10 -6.26 -10.68 21.55
N LEU A 11 -5.60 -11.40 20.63
CA LEU A 11 -4.16 -11.35 20.45
C LEU A 11 -3.67 -9.96 20.03
N GLU A 12 -4.36 -9.32 19.08
CA GLU A 12 -4.08 -7.95 18.64
C GLU A 12 -4.20 -6.96 19.79
N THR A 13 -5.23 -7.11 20.63
CA THR A 13 -5.44 -6.25 21.81
C THR A 13 -4.33 -6.42 22.84
N ILE A 14 -3.91 -7.66 23.11
CA ILE A 14 -2.79 -7.96 24.02
C ILE A 14 -1.49 -7.34 23.48
N LEU A 15 -1.23 -7.49 22.19
CA LEU A 15 -0.03 -6.96 21.55
C LEU A 15 -0.03 -5.43 21.58
N ALA A 16 -1.16 -4.79 21.28
CA ALA A 16 -1.32 -3.33 21.36
C ALA A 16 -1.08 -2.80 22.78
N ALA A 17 -1.60 -3.48 23.80
CA ALA A 17 -1.36 -3.13 25.20
C ALA A 17 0.12 -3.27 25.57
N TYR A 18 0.75 -4.39 25.21
CA TYR A 18 2.19 -4.62 25.43
C TYR A 18 3.04 -3.53 24.78
N LEU A 19 2.80 -3.22 23.51
CA LEU A 19 3.55 -2.18 22.78
C LEU A 19 3.35 -0.79 23.39
N THR A 20 2.15 -0.49 23.88
CA THR A 20 1.86 0.77 24.58
C THR A 20 2.65 0.89 25.88
N ILE A 21 2.77 -0.21 26.64
CA ILE A 21 3.57 -0.23 27.88
C ILE A 21 5.06 -0.03 27.56
N VAL A 22 5.58 -0.69 26.53
CA VAL A 22 7.02 -0.68 26.20
C VAL A 22 7.45 0.60 25.47
N ARG A 23 6.61 1.17 24.60
CA ARG A 23 6.95 2.31 23.73
C ARG A 23 6.24 3.62 24.11
N GLY A 24 5.32 3.56 25.05
CA GLY A 24 4.59 4.73 25.56
C GLY A 24 3.29 5.02 24.82
N TRP A 25 2.59 6.04 25.32
CA TRP A 25 1.22 6.40 24.93
C TRP A 25 1.05 6.78 23.46
N PHE A 26 2.13 7.15 22.76
CA PHE A 26 2.06 7.53 21.35
C PHE A 26 1.58 6.36 20.45
N VAL A 27 1.77 5.11 20.87
CA VAL A 27 1.19 3.93 20.19
C VAL A 27 -0.33 4.01 20.12
N LEU A 28 -0.99 4.50 21.19
CA LEU A 28 -2.44 4.67 21.21
C LEU A 28 -2.92 5.70 20.18
N VAL A 29 -2.11 6.74 19.91
CA VAL A 29 -2.41 7.74 18.88
C VAL A 29 -2.38 7.10 17.50
N LEU A 30 -1.39 6.25 17.20
CA LEU A 30 -1.30 5.52 15.94
C LEU A 30 -2.50 4.57 15.76
N LEU A 31 -2.89 3.86 16.82
CA LEU A 31 -4.06 2.96 16.79
C LEU A 31 -5.37 3.72 16.58
N ALA A 32 -5.58 4.83 17.30
CA ALA A 32 -6.75 5.67 17.13
C ALA A 32 -6.84 6.23 15.70
N HIS A 33 -5.69 6.62 15.12
CA HIS A 33 -5.62 7.08 13.73
C HIS A 33 -5.99 5.97 12.74
N ALA A 34 -5.42 4.77 12.93
CA ALA A 34 -5.73 3.61 12.09
C ALA A 34 -7.23 3.30 12.10
N LEU A 35 -7.86 3.27 13.27
CA LEU A 35 -9.31 3.04 13.42
C LEU A 35 -10.13 4.13 12.74
N PHE A 36 -9.74 5.40 12.90
CA PHE A 36 -10.40 6.52 12.23
C PHE A 36 -10.36 6.37 10.71
N ILE A 37 -9.19 6.05 10.13
CA ILE A 37 -9.06 5.88 8.68
C ILE A 37 -9.86 4.68 8.18
N ILE A 38 -9.85 3.54 8.88
CA ILE A 38 -10.64 2.35 8.50
C ILE A 38 -12.14 2.68 8.47
N TYR A 39 -12.63 3.39 9.49
CA TYR A 39 -14.02 3.84 9.56
C TYR A 39 -14.35 4.85 8.45
N ALA A 40 -13.52 5.89 8.29
CA ALA A 40 -13.72 6.94 7.29
C ALA A 40 -13.66 6.38 5.86
N TYR A 41 -12.77 5.42 5.59
CA TYR A 41 -12.65 4.72 4.32
C TYR A 41 -13.97 4.07 3.93
N SER A 42 -14.49 3.22 4.81
CA SER A 42 -15.67 2.39 4.55
C SER A 42 -16.95 3.20 4.46
N SER A 43 -17.03 4.33 5.18
CA SER A 43 -18.25 5.14 5.28
C SER A 43 -18.32 6.28 4.26
N VAL A 44 -17.20 6.92 3.92
CA VAL A 44 -17.21 8.19 3.17
C VAL A 44 -16.17 8.22 2.06
N LEU A 45 -14.91 7.88 2.34
CA LEU A 45 -13.80 8.16 1.42
C LEU A 45 -13.88 7.29 0.15
N ALA A 46 -14.23 6.01 0.28
CA ALA A 46 -14.41 5.12 -0.87
C ALA A 46 -15.52 5.61 -1.82
N PHE A 47 -16.62 6.13 -1.28
CA PHE A 47 -17.73 6.67 -2.08
C PHE A 47 -17.40 8.00 -2.78
N LYS A 48 -16.43 8.75 -2.25
CA LYS A 48 -16.03 10.07 -2.76
C LYS A 48 -14.80 10.04 -3.66
N GLY A 49 -14.29 8.87 -4.05
CA GLY A 49 -13.06 8.76 -4.84
C GLY A 49 -11.83 9.27 -4.09
N LEU A 50 -11.77 8.98 -2.79
CA LEU A 50 -10.62 9.24 -1.94
C LEU A 50 -10.07 7.93 -1.35
N GLY A 51 -10.56 6.77 -1.82
CA GLY A 51 -10.21 5.47 -1.28
C GLY A 51 -8.73 5.16 -1.45
N GLU A 52 -8.16 5.48 -2.61
CA GLU A 52 -6.79 5.16 -2.98
C GLU A 52 -5.79 6.06 -2.25
N LEU A 53 -6.15 7.34 -2.04
CA LEU A 53 -5.39 8.24 -1.17
C LEU A 53 -5.45 7.79 0.30
N ALA A 54 -6.61 7.31 0.76
CA ALA A 54 -6.75 6.78 2.11
C ALA A 54 -5.93 5.50 2.30
N CYS A 55 -5.91 4.58 1.32
CA CYS A 55 -5.10 3.37 1.35
C CYS A 55 -3.59 3.70 1.31
N PHE A 56 -3.16 4.62 0.44
CA PHE A 56 -1.79 5.11 0.41
C PHE A 56 -1.37 5.67 1.78
N TYR A 57 -2.21 6.54 2.35
CA TYR A 57 -1.94 7.18 3.63
C TYR A 57 -1.89 6.15 4.76
N PHE A 58 -2.87 5.26 4.84
CA PHE A 58 -2.97 4.22 5.85
C PHE A 58 -1.71 3.34 5.85
N GLU A 59 -1.32 2.83 4.69
CA GLU A 59 -0.14 1.98 4.55
C GLU A 59 1.14 2.73 4.92
N THR A 60 1.27 3.99 4.50
CA THR A 60 2.43 4.84 4.87
C THR A 60 2.52 5.01 6.39
N VAL A 61 1.39 5.25 7.07
CA VAL A 61 1.34 5.36 8.54
C VAL A 61 1.68 4.03 9.21
N VAL A 62 1.23 2.89 8.66
CA VAL A 62 1.57 1.55 9.19
C VAL A 62 3.08 1.31 9.14
N VAL A 63 3.76 1.68 8.05
CA VAL A 63 5.22 1.53 7.95
C VAL A 63 5.94 2.48 8.92
N ILE A 64 5.54 3.74 9.01
CA ILE A 64 6.12 4.71 9.96
C ILE A 64 5.89 4.28 11.41
N GLY A 65 4.69 3.78 11.72
CA GLY A 65 4.35 3.25 13.03
C GLY A 65 5.16 2.00 13.38
N SER A 66 5.38 1.12 12.40
CA SER A 66 6.26 -0.05 12.57
C SER A 66 7.70 0.37 12.87
N TYR A 67 8.22 1.37 12.15
CA TYR A 67 9.53 1.96 12.44
C TYR A 67 9.59 2.58 13.84
N PHE A 68 8.56 3.30 14.27
CA PHE A 68 8.50 3.88 15.62
C PHE A 68 8.53 2.80 16.71
N VAL A 69 7.75 1.73 16.53
CA VAL A 69 7.66 0.64 17.51
C VAL A 69 8.95 -0.19 17.58
N THR A 70 9.75 -0.25 16.52
CA THR A 70 11.04 -0.97 16.53
C THR A 70 12.19 -0.09 16.99
N SER A 71 12.29 1.15 16.49
CA SER A 71 13.41 2.07 16.78
C SER A 71 13.21 2.93 18.04
N GLY A 72 11.96 3.11 18.49
CA GLY A 72 11.61 4.04 19.55
C GLY A 72 11.67 5.52 19.15
N ARG A 73 11.84 5.84 17.87
CA ARG A 73 11.97 7.22 17.35
C ARG A 73 11.13 7.43 16.10
N LEU A 74 10.71 8.67 15.87
CA LEU A 74 10.18 9.10 14.58
C LEU A 74 11.34 9.69 13.77
N SER A 75 11.47 9.28 12.51
CA SER A 75 12.46 9.82 11.58
C SER A 75 11.79 10.22 10.28
N THR A 76 12.15 11.40 9.78
CA THR A 76 11.74 11.85 8.44
C THR A 76 12.37 10.98 7.34
N GLU A 77 13.47 10.29 7.64
CA GLU A 77 14.13 9.39 6.70
C GLU A 77 13.29 8.15 6.40
N ALA A 78 12.44 7.72 7.34
CA ALA A 78 11.52 6.60 7.16
C ALA A 78 10.29 6.96 6.31
N PHE A 79 10.03 8.25 6.06
CA PHE A 79 8.84 8.70 5.32
C PHE A 79 8.89 8.27 3.85
N LEU A 80 10.00 8.54 3.16
CA LEU A 80 10.11 8.24 1.73
C LEU A 80 10.04 6.72 1.45
N PRO A 81 10.76 5.84 2.19
CA PRO A 81 10.58 4.40 2.08
C PRO A 81 9.14 3.93 2.38
N ALA A 82 8.45 4.56 3.33
CA ALA A 82 7.07 4.22 3.67
C ALA A 82 6.06 4.56 2.55
N CYS A 83 6.33 5.59 1.75
CA CYS A 83 5.47 5.93 0.62
C CYS A 83 5.47 4.85 -0.48
N ILE A 84 6.56 4.10 -0.65
CA ILE A 84 6.69 3.08 -1.71
C ILE A 84 5.60 1.99 -1.58
N PRO A 85 5.50 1.23 -0.46
CA PRO A 85 4.43 0.26 -0.28
C PRO A 85 3.05 0.92 -0.30
N GLY A 86 2.92 2.15 0.20
CA GLY A 86 1.67 2.91 0.12
C GLY A 86 1.19 3.11 -1.31
N VAL A 87 2.08 3.47 -2.25
CA VAL A 87 1.72 3.61 -3.66
C VAL A 87 1.32 2.26 -4.25
N PHE A 88 2.04 1.18 -3.93
CA PHE A 88 1.69 -0.15 -4.39
C PHE A 88 0.32 -0.60 -3.90
N ILE A 89 0.00 -0.42 -2.62
CA ILE A 89 -1.31 -0.80 -2.06
C ILE A 89 -2.43 0.04 -2.66
N ALA A 90 -2.22 1.34 -2.85
CA ALA A 90 -3.17 2.19 -3.58
C ALA A 90 -3.41 1.67 -5.01
N MET A 91 -2.36 1.19 -5.70
CA MET A 91 -2.48 0.62 -7.04
C MET A 91 -3.11 -0.77 -7.08
N VAL A 92 -2.97 -1.56 -6.01
CA VAL A 92 -3.72 -2.81 -5.83
C VAL A 92 -5.22 -2.52 -5.71
N LEU A 93 -5.61 -1.51 -4.93
CA LEU A 93 -7.01 -1.07 -4.89
C LEU A 93 -7.45 -0.55 -6.27
N TRP A 94 -6.67 0.35 -6.86
CA TRP A 94 -6.97 1.00 -8.14
C TRP A 94 -7.28 -0.01 -9.26
N ILE A 95 -6.46 -1.06 -9.41
CA ILE A 95 -6.67 -2.05 -10.47
C ILE A 95 -7.90 -2.93 -10.21
N ASN A 96 -8.24 -3.17 -8.93
CA ASN A 96 -9.43 -3.92 -8.55
C ASN A 96 -10.73 -3.13 -8.79
N GLU A 97 -10.67 -1.81 -8.99
CA GLU A 97 -11.85 -1.02 -9.33
C GLU A 97 -12.22 -1.06 -10.83
N PHE A 98 -11.34 -1.52 -11.72
CA PHE A 98 -11.62 -1.58 -13.17
C PHE A 98 -12.80 -2.50 -13.54
N PRO A 99 -12.90 -3.71 -12.96
CA PRO A 99 -14.08 -4.57 -13.11
C PRO A 99 -15.37 -3.89 -12.63
N ASP A 100 -15.28 -3.15 -11.53
CA ASP A 100 -16.44 -2.66 -10.78
C ASP A 100 -16.98 -1.32 -11.29
N VAL A 101 -16.32 -0.65 -12.24
CA VAL A 101 -16.69 0.70 -12.72
C VAL A 101 -18.18 0.86 -13.03
N ASP A 102 -18.78 -0.11 -13.73
CA ASP A 102 -20.18 -0.03 -14.15
C ASP A 102 -21.15 -0.22 -12.97
N ALA A 103 -20.82 -1.13 -12.04
CA ALA A 103 -21.59 -1.39 -10.83
C ALA A 103 -21.45 -0.25 -9.80
N ASP A 104 -20.24 0.26 -9.60
CA ASP A 104 -19.94 1.40 -8.73
C ASP A 104 -20.65 2.66 -9.23
N ARG A 105 -20.64 2.90 -10.55
CA ARG A 105 -21.41 4.00 -11.16
C ARG A 105 -22.91 3.86 -10.91
N ALA A 106 -23.47 2.66 -11.08
CA ALA A 106 -24.89 2.41 -10.88
C ALA A 106 -25.34 2.59 -9.42
N SER A 107 -24.45 2.31 -8.46
CA SER A 107 -24.71 2.46 -7.02
C SER A 107 -24.39 3.85 -6.47
N GLY A 108 -23.91 4.79 -7.30
CA GLY A 108 -23.51 6.13 -6.87
C GLY A 108 -22.16 6.18 -6.15
N LYS A 109 -21.39 5.09 -6.16
CA LYS A 109 -20.01 5.04 -5.66
C LYS A 109 -19.08 5.65 -6.71
N LEU A 110 -18.74 6.92 -6.53
CA LEU A 110 -17.96 7.70 -7.50
C LEU A 110 -16.46 7.59 -7.22
N THR A 111 -15.88 6.39 -7.40
CA THR A 111 -14.43 6.18 -7.26
C THR A 111 -13.63 7.00 -8.28
N LEU A 112 -12.30 7.13 -8.11
CA LEU A 112 -11.50 7.88 -9.08
C LEU A 112 -11.50 7.21 -10.45
N VAL A 113 -11.47 5.88 -10.49
CA VAL A 113 -11.58 5.11 -11.74
C VAL A 113 -12.92 5.39 -12.45
N VAL A 114 -14.03 5.47 -11.71
CA VAL A 114 -15.35 5.84 -12.26
C VAL A 114 -15.35 7.26 -12.84
N ARG A 115 -14.73 8.21 -12.13
CA ARG A 115 -14.69 9.64 -12.51
C ARG A 115 -13.83 9.91 -13.75
N VAL A 116 -12.64 9.33 -13.81
CA VAL A 116 -11.68 9.57 -14.90
C VAL A 116 -11.88 8.62 -16.09
N GLY A 117 -12.58 7.50 -15.87
CA GLY A 117 -12.81 6.45 -16.85
C GLY A 117 -11.61 5.52 -17.04
N ARG A 118 -11.89 4.28 -17.48
CA ARG A 118 -10.90 3.19 -17.59
C ARG A 118 -9.65 3.56 -18.40
N ARG A 119 -9.80 4.34 -19.49
CA ARG A 119 -8.68 4.76 -20.36
C ARG A 119 -7.72 5.74 -19.70
N VAL A 120 -8.21 6.69 -18.91
CA VAL A 120 -7.34 7.62 -18.18
C VAL A 120 -6.79 6.92 -16.94
N ALA A 121 -7.63 6.12 -16.28
CA ALA A 121 -7.25 5.34 -15.12
C ALA A 121 -6.09 4.38 -15.40
N SER A 122 -6.03 3.79 -16.60
CA SER A 122 -4.92 2.91 -17.00
C SER A 122 -3.59 3.64 -17.10
N ARG A 123 -3.59 4.90 -17.54
CA ARG A 123 -2.39 5.74 -17.60
C ARG A 123 -1.96 6.24 -16.23
N ILE A 124 -2.92 6.60 -15.38
CA ILE A 124 -2.65 6.97 -13.97
C ILE A 124 -1.99 5.80 -13.25
N TYR A 125 -2.54 4.59 -13.39
CA TYR A 125 -1.96 3.37 -12.83
C TYR A 125 -0.48 3.22 -13.19
N VAL A 126 -0.14 3.31 -14.49
CA VAL A 126 1.24 3.18 -14.98
C VAL A 126 2.14 4.28 -14.41
N SER A 127 1.62 5.51 -14.33
CA SER A 127 2.36 6.67 -13.81
C SER A 127 2.67 6.51 -12.31
N CYS A 128 1.72 6.02 -11.53
CA CYS A 128 1.92 5.74 -10.11
C CYS A 128 2.89 4.57 -9.88
N ILE A 129 2.81 3.51 -10.68
CA ILE A 129 3.78 2.40 -10.61
C ILE A 129 5.19 2.90 -10.97
N ALA A 130 5.34 3.72 -12.01
CA ALA A 130 6.62 4.34 -12.35
C ALA A 130 7.14 5.23 -11.22
N LEU A 131 6.26 6.04 -10.61
CA LEU A 131 6.60 6.85 -9.45
C LEU A 131 7.10 6.00 -8.28
N ALA A 132 6.46 4.86 -7.98
CA ALA A 132 6.92 3.96 -6.90
C ALA A 132 8.37 3.49 -7.12
N TYR A 133 8.74 3.14 -8.36
CA TYR A 133 10.12 2.76 -8.68
C TYR A 133 11.08 3.94 -8.67
N VAL A 134 10.66 5.14 -9.09
CA VAL A 134 11.47 6.35 -8.95
C VAL A 134 11.78 6.62 -7.47
N LEU A 135 10.77 6.55 -6.60
CA LEU A 135 10.96 6.71 -5.15
C LEU A 135 11.89 5.62 -4.60
N LEU A 136 11.73 4.38 -5.04
CA LEU A 136 12.61 3.26 -4.68
C LEU A 136 14.07 3.51 -5.08
N THR A 137 14.31 4.00 -6.29
CA THR A 137 15.65 4.37 -6.74
C THR A 137 16.22 5.53 -5.92
N LEU A 138 15.42 6.54 -5.60
CA LEU A 138 15.86 7.67 -4.76
C LEU A 138 16.27 7.23 -3.35
N VAL A 139 15.51 6.30 -2.76
CA VAL A 139 15.88 5.65 -1.48
C VAL A 139 17.18 4.85 -1.65
N GLY A 140 17.28 4.08 -2.73
CA GLY A 140 18.46 3.25 -3.02
C GLY A 140 19.75 4.03 -3.31
N ILE A 141 19.70 5.31 -3.66
CA ILE A 141 20.90 6.17 -3.75
C ILE A 141 21.56 6.31 -2.36
N LYS A 142 20.76 6.37 -1.30
CA LYS A 142 21.24 6.48 0.07
C LYS A 142 21.50 5.12 0.72
N ASP A 143 20.71 4.10 0.36
CA ASP A 143 20.79 2.75 0.89
C ASP A 143 20.85 1.73 -0.27
N PRO A 144 22.05 1.50 -0.85
CA PRO A 144 22.20 0.69 -2.07
C PRO A 144 21.60 -0.72 -2.02
N PRO A 145 21.65 -1.48 -0.90
CA PRO A 145 20.98 -2.77 -0.78
C PRO A 145 19.49 -2.73 -1.17
N VAL A 146 18.78 -1.62 -0.95
CA VAL A 146 17.36 -1.47 -1.31
C VAL A 146 17.12 -1.58 -2.82
N LEU A 147 18.13 -1.30 -3.66
CA LEU A 147 18.03 -1.41 -5.12
C LEU A 147 17.78 -2.85 -5.59
N VAL A 148 18.05 -3.87 -4.77
CA VAL A 148 17.69 -5.27 -5.08
C VAL A 148 16.18 -5.41 -5.34
N SER A 149 15.35 -4.58 -4.69
CA SER A 149 13.90 -4.55 -4.91
C SER A 149 13.49 -4.17 -6.34
N LEU A 150 14.38 -3.59 -7.15
CA LEU A 150 14.14 -3.34 -8.58
C LEU A 150 13.95 -4.64 -9.38
N VAL A 151 14.30 -5.80 -8.82
CA VAL A 151 14.02 -7.11 -9.42
C VAL A 151 12.52 -7.35 -9.66
N THR A 152 11.62 -6.60 -9.00
CA THR A 152 10.17 -6.71 -9.19
C THR A 152 9.64 -5.95 -10.42
N ILE A 153 10.47 -5.12 -11.07
CA ILE A 153 10.09 -4.34 -12.26
C ILE A 153 9.40 -5.17 -13.35
N PRO A 154 9.86 -6.39 -13.71
CA PRO A 154 9.20 -7.20 -14.74
C PRO A 154 7.72 -7.51 -14.44
N LEU A 155 7.36 -7.67 -13.16
CA LEU A 155 5.96 -7.88 -12.75
C LEU A 155 5.11 -6.63 -13.01
N SER A 156 5.67 -5.47 -12.70
CA SER A 156 5.04 -4.17 -12.89
C SER A 156 4.96 -3.75 -14.36
N ILE A 157 5.95 -4.11 -15.17
CA ILE A 157 5.88 -3.95 -16.64
C ILE A 157 4.77 -4.83 -17.20
N LYS A 158 4.67 -6.08 -16.73
CA LYS A 158 3.59 -7.00 -17.14
C LYS A 158 2.22 -6.43 -16.81
N SER A 159 1.96 -6.01 -15.56
CA SER A 159 0.67 -5.44 -15.18
C SER A 159 0.36 -4.15 -15.96
N SER A 160 1.33 -3.25 -16.08
CA SER A 160 1.19 -1.98 -16.82
C SER A 160 0.88 -2.20 -18.30
N THR A 161 1.53 -3.16 -18.94
CA THR A 161 1.31 -3.49 -20.35
C THR A 161 -0.10 -4.02 -20.58
N ILE A 162 -0.58 -4.90 -19.70
CA ILE A 162 -1.92 -5.46 -19.77
C ILE A 162 -2.95 -4.36 -19.56
N VAL A 163 -2.80 -3.55 -18.50
CA VAL A 163 -3.73 -2.46 -18.16
C VAL A 163 -3.84 -1.44 -19.30
N ILE A 164 -2.73 -1.03 -19.91
CA ILE A 164 -2.79 -0.09 -21.06
C ILE A 164 -3.51 -0.70 -22.27
N LYS A 165 -3.27 -1.98 -22.58
CA LYS A 165 -3.76 -2.61 -23.81
C LYS A 165 -5.18 -3.19 -23.68
N ARG A 166 -5.60 -3.53 -22.47
CA ARG A 166 -6.80 -4.35 -22.20
C ARG A 166 -7.70 -3.76 -21.11
N TYR A 167 -7.65 -2.44 -20.87
CA TYR A 167 -8.41 -1.80 -19.78
C TYR A 167 -9.94 -1.98 -19.86
N GLU A 168 -10.51 -2.35 -21.01
CA GLU A 168 -11.96 -2.60 -21.17
C GLU A 168 -12.34 -4.07 -20.93
N ASP A 169 -11.37 -4.98 -20.99
CA ASP A 169 -11.58 -6.42 -20.88
C ASP A 169 -11.24 -6.89 -19.46
N VAL A 170 -12.29 -7.06 -18.66
CA VAL A 170 -12.21 -7.41 -17.23
C VAL A 170 -11.47 -8.74 -17.02
N GLU A 171 -11.72 -9.74 -17.85
CA GLU A 171 -11.06 -11.04 -17.72
C GLU A 171 -9.57 -10.94 -18.05
N ALA A 172 -9.22 -10.15 -19.08
CA ALA A 172 -7.83 -9.89 -19.43
C ALA A 172 -7.07 -9.08 -18.37
N LEU A 173 -7.75 -8.41 -17.42
CA LEU A 173 -7.12 -7.71 -16.30
C LEU A 173 -6.74 -8.63 -15.13
N ILE A 174 -7.29 -9.84 -15.03
CA ILE A 174 -6.99 -10.79 -13.94
C ILE A 174 -5.48 -11.03 -13.76
N PRO A 175 -4.69 -11.28 -14.82
CA PRO A 175 -3.25 -11.44 -14.67
C PRO A 175 -2.55 -10.15 -14.23
N ALA A 176 -3.07 -8.97 -14.58
CA ALA A 176 -2.52 -7.70 -14.14
C ALA A 176 -2.81 -7.43 -12.66
N MET A 177 -4.01 -7.75 -12.17
CA MET A 177 -4.35 -7.69 -10.74
C MET A 177 -3.38 -8.56 -9.93
N ARG A 178 -3.20 -9.83 -10.35
CA ARG A 178 -2.24 -10.74 -9.72
C ARG A 178 -0.81 -10.21 -9.75
N SER A 179 -0.34 -9.71 -10.90
CA SER A 179 1.01 -9.17 -11.03
C SER A 179 1.22 -7.92 -10.17
N THR A 180 0.20 -7.07 -10.00
CA THR A 180 0.25 -5.90 -9.10
C THR A 180 0.40 -6.32 -7.65
N ILE A 181 -0.40 -7.30 -7.20
CA ILE A 181 -0.31 -7.85 -5.84
C ILE A 181 1.06 -8.46 -5.59
N LEU A 182 1.57 -9.26 -6.53
CA LEU A 182 2.90 -9.86 -6.41
C LEU A 182 4.00 -8.80 -6.38
N ALA A 183 3.92 -7.78 -7.23
CA ALA A 183 4.87 -6.67 -7.23
C ALA A 183 4.85 -5.92 -5.88
N ALA A 184 3.66 -5.64 -5.34
CA ALA A 184 3.51 -5.01 -4.03
C ALA A 184 4.17 -5.84 -2.92
N ILE A 185 3.78 -7.11 -2.78
CA ILE A 185 4.29 -8.01 -1.73
C ILE A 185 5.80 -8.19 -1.85
N LEU A 186 6.28 -8.55 -3.05
CA LEU A 186 7.71 -8.83 -3.24
C LEU A 186 8.55 -7.57 -3.05
N THR A 187 8.09 -6.41 -3.51
CA THR A 187 8.85 -5.16 -3.32
C THR A 187 8.95 -4.82 -1.84
N THR A 188 7.84 -4.91 -1.08
CA THR A 188 7.84 -4.62 0.36
C THR A 188 8.69 -5.61 1.14
N VAL A 189 8.61 -6.91 0.84
CA VAL A 189 9.41 -7.95 1.52
C VAL A 189 10.90 -7.80 1.22
N ILE A 190 11.27 -7.66 -0.05
CA ILE A 190 12.69 -7.51 -0.45
C ILE A 190 13.26 -6.21 0.14
N MET A 191 12.50 -5.12 0.10
CA MET A 191 12.91 -3.85 0.69
C MET A 191 13.09 -3.94 2.21
N SER A 192 12.19 -4.64 2.91
CA SER A 192 12.31 -4.85 4.35
C SER A 192 13.55 -5.67 4.71
N LEU A 193 13.84 -6.72 3.93
CA LEU A 193 15.06 -7.52 4.08
C LEU A 193 16.31 -6.71 3.76
N ALA A 194 16.27 -5.86 2.72
CA ALA A 194 17.38 -4.99 2.35
C ALA A 194 17.72 -4.03 3.50
N PHE A 195 16.74 -3.31 4.05
CA PHE A 195 16.97 -2.44 5.21
C PHE A 195 17.51 -3.18 6.43
N PHE A 196 17.02 -4.40 6.68
CA PHE A 196 17.55 -5.24 7.74
C PHE A 196 19.03 -5.59 7.51
N THR A 197 19.41 -5.92 6.27
CA THR A 197 20.82 -6.19 5.92
C THR A 197 21.69 -4.95 6.00
N SER A 198 21.22 -3.77 5.56
CA SER A 198 21.94 -2.50 5.68
C SER A 198 22.23 -2.17 7.15
N GLY A 199 21.22 -2.33 8.02
CA GLY A 199 21.38 -2.17 9.46
C GLY A 199 22.37 -3.17 10.10
N LEU A 200 22.42 -4.41 9.60
CA LEU A 200 23.38 -5.42 10.08
C LEU A 200 24.82 -5.14 9.63
N LEU A 201 24.98 -4.65 8.39
CA LEU A 201 26.27 -4.38 7.77
C LEU A 201 26.82 -2.99 8.14
N GLY A 202 25.99 -2.11 8.71
CA GLY A 202 26.37 -0.75 9.09
C GLY A 202 26.63 0.17 7.90
N VAL A 203 25.99 -0.11 6.77
CA VAL A 203 26.14 0.63 5.49
C VAL A 203 24.85 1.35 5.15
#